data_AF-A0A366K605-F1
#
_entry.id   AF-A0A366K605-F1
#
_cell.length_a   1.000
_cell.length_b   1.000
_cell.length_c   1.000
_cell.angle_alpha   90.00
_cell.angle_beta   90.00
_cell.angle_gamma   90.00
#
_symmetry.space_group_name_H-M   'P 1'
#
loop_
_entity.id
_entity.type
_entity.pdbx_description
1 polymer ?
#
loop_
_entity_poly.entity_id
_entity_poly.type
_entity_poly.pdbx_seq_one_letter_code
_entity_poly.pdbx_strand_id
1 'polypeptide(L)'
;MKEGLIIKYYRERAGLTQTQLGEGICSVTHISKIERGHTQYSSEITHLICKRLNIDLIKELEKFDMLETKLHEWLDAMVKQQKEDIELIKEELAQNPYLHFSETKYFHSILLARYHLMQGEQEKGKSLLDSCQNAWNTLDRFERNLLEHTWSIYFLNLQNCKEAIAHLKNINPKEYNNHEFYFHLATSSHLMNDKVKAYHYGTLALSHFRETNNFKRILDTETVLLIQMGTYDLCQFEETVKQYHTLIKSCRAHKEEAREMNLWHNLAVEYFAKGFYSEASEVYKKLLEQSEVNPNPPLKLSAIRGYVHSCLNLDYYKKQDLRSLLDDGRRLAEQFQNETYQYVFYMLDILLEDKDINDYYLFLENTFLPHLHGLGNSTLITLYEKELFHYYRKSSQHEKASGLAAKYFEPQIH
;
A
#
# COMPACT_ATOMS: atom_id res chain seq x y z
N MET A 1 1.51 39.18 -5.21
CA MET A 1 0.50 38.60 -4.26
C MET A 1 1.21 37.87 -3.13
N LYS A 2 2.21 37.04 -3.46
CA LYS A 2 3.09 36.35 -2.50
C LYS A 2 3.88 37.30 -1.59
N GLU A 3 4.35 38.43 -2.10
CA GLU A 3 5.11 39.40 -1.29
C GLU A 3 4.28 39.96 -0.14
N GLY A 4 3.00 40.26 -0.40
CA GLY A 4 2.06 40.76 0.60
C GLY A 4 1.84 39.75 1.73
N LEU A 5 1.70 38.46 1.39
CA LEU A 5 1.54 37.38 2.37
C LEU A 5 2.79 37.23 3.24
N ILE A 6 3.99 37.28 2.64
CA ILE A 6 5.26 37.21 3.36
C ILE A 6 5.41 38.40 4.33
N ILE A 7 5.16 39.62 3.84
CA ILE A 7 5.23 40.84 4.66
C ILE A 7 4.25 40.76 5.83
N LYS A 8 3.00 40.32 5.57
CA LYS A 8 1.99 40.12 6.61
C LYS A 8 2.45 39.13 7.67
N TYR A 9 2.98 37.98 7.25
CA TYR A 9 3.48 36.95 8.16
C TYR A 9 4.58 37.47 9.08
N TYR A 10 5.61 38.12 8.53
CA TYR A 10 6.70 38.66 9.34
C TYR A 10 6.26 39.82 10.23
N ARG A 11 5.29 40.65 9.79
CA ARG A 11 4.68 41.67 10.65
C ARG A 11 4.01 41.06 11.87
N GLU A 12 3.19 40.03 11.67
CA GLU A 12 2.46 39.34 12.76
C GLU A 12 3.43 38.65 13.72
N ARG A 13 4.47 38.00 13.18
CA ARG A 13 5.54 37.39 13.98
C ARG A 13 6.32 38.41 14.81
N ALA A 14 6.50 39.62 14.31
CA ALA A 14 7.13 40.73 15.04
C ALA A 14 6.18 41.43 16.03
N GLY A 15 4.90 41.04 16.10
CA GLY A 15 3.90 41.67 16.98
C GLY A 15 3.51 43.09 16.56
N LEU A 16 3.76 43.48 15.31
CA LEU A 16 3.52 44.84 14.83
C LEU A 16 2.10 45.00 14.27
N THR A 17 1.46 46.12 14.58
CA THR A 17 0.26 46.56 13.86
C THR A 17 0.62 47.12 12.48
N GLN A 18 -0.34 47.18 11.55
CA GLN A 18 -0.11 47.80 10.23
C GLN A 18 0.30 49.28 10.36
N THR A 19 -0.20 49.98 11.37
CA THR A 19 0.20 51.36 11.71
C THR A 19 1.65 51.45 12.10
N GLN A 20 2.11 50.60 13.03
CA GLN A 20 3.51 50.58 13.45
C GLN A 20 4.44 50.16 12.30
N LEU A 21 4.01 49.24 11.43
CA LEU A 21 4.81 48.86 10.27
C LEU A 21 4.94 50.01 9.26
N GLY A 22 3.88 50.80 9.04
CA GLY A 22 3.85 51.92 8.10
C GLY A 22 4.45 53.23 8.63
N GLU A 23 4.61 53.40 9.94
CA GLU A 23 5.02 54.67 10.56
C GLU A 23 6.31 55.26 9.95
N GLY A 24 6.25 56.48 9.40
CA GLY A 24 7.41 57.11 8.73
C GLY A 24 7.80 56.50 7.37
N ILE A 25 7.00 55.58 6.82
CA ILE A 25 7.20 54.97 5.50
C ILE A 25 5.99 55.24 4.60
N CYS A 26 4.79 54.82 5.02
CA CYS A 26 3.54 54.99 4.27
C CYS A 26 2.29 54.90 5.18
N SER A 27 1.11 55.21 4.65
CA SER A 27 -0.14 55.13 5.42
C SER A 27 -0.57 53.69 5.70
N VAL A 28 -1.34 53.46 6.77
CA VAL A 28 -1.94 52.15 7.12
C VAL A 28 -2.67 51.50 5.94
N THR A 29 -3.41 52.31 5.17
CA THR A 29 -4.15 51.84 3.99
C THR A 29 -3.23 51.33 2.87
N HIS A 30 -2.00 51.85 2.77
CA HIS A 30 -0.99 51.35 1.83
C HIS A 30 -0.44 49.99 2.29
N ILE A 31 -0.09 49.83 3.58
CA ILE A 31 0.32 48.54 4.15
C ILE A 31 -0.77 47.49 3.93
N SER A 32 -2.03 47.81 4.25
CA SER A 32 -3.15 46.89 4.04
C SER A 32 -3.34 46.50 2.57
N LYS A 33 -3.03 47.39 1.62
CA LYS A 33 -3.09 47.08 0.18
C LYS A 33 -1.93 46.18 -0.25
N ILE A 34 -0.72 46.43 0.26
CA ILE A 34 0.46 45.58 0.03
C ILE A 34 0.18 44.16 0.53
N GLU A 35 -0.26 44.01 1.78
CA GLU A 35 -0.54 42.70 2.39
C GLU A 35 -1.65 41.91 1.68
N ARG A 36 -2.60 42.61 1.03
CA ARG A 36 -3.66 41.99 0.23
C ARG A 36 -3.26 41.77 -1.24
N GLY A 37 -2.08 42.21 -1.66
CA GLY A 37 -1.62 42.12 -3.04
C GLY A 37 -2.35 43.06 -4.02
N HIS A 38 -2.98 44.12 -3.53
CA HIS A 38 -3.79 45.06 -4.33
C HIS A 38 -3.11 46.44 -4.49
N THR A 39 -2.05 46.53 -5.30
CA THR A 39 -1.53 47.75 -6.00
C THR A 39 -0.11 47.48 -6.51
N GLN A 40 0.34 48.16 -7.58
CA GLN A 40 1.77 48.36 -7.82
C GLN A 40 2.34 49.23 -6.69
N TYR A 41 3.21 48.67 -5.86
CA TYR A 41 3.94 49.41 -4.82
C TYR A 41 5.31 49.86 -5.35
N SER A 42 5.80 51.01 -4.89
CA SER A 42 7.16 51.44 -5.23
C SER A 42 8.18 50.48 -4.60
N SER A 43 9.27 50.24 -5.32
CA SER A 43 10.39 49.44 -4.83
C SER A 43 11.00 50.05 -3.55
N GLU A 44 11.00 51.38 -3.40
CA GLU A 44 11.51 52.03 -2.19
C GLU A 44 10.64 51.75 -0.95
N ILE A 45 9.31 51.82 -1.07
CA ILE A 45 8.41 51.56 0.06
C ILE A 45 8.58 50.11 0.54
N THR A 46 8.64 49.17 -0.40
CA THR A 46 8.82 47.74 -0.10
C THR A 46 10.16 47.48 0.57
N HIS A 47 11.23 48.12 0.08
CA HIS A 47 12.55 48.02 0.68
C HIS A 47 12.58 48.53 2.13
N LEU A 48 11.96 49.68 2.42
CA LEU A 48 11.88 50.24 3.77
C LEU A 48 11.10 49.34 4.73
N ILE A 49 9.99 48.76 4.27
CA ILE A 49 9.19 47.79 5.03
C ILE A 49 10.02 46.54 5.35
N CYS A 50 10.70 45.96 4.35
CA CYS A 50 11.51 44.76 4.54
C CYS A 50 12.68 45.02 5.49
N LYS A 51 13.31 46.19 5.39
CA LYS A 51 14.36 46.63 6.32
C LYS A 51 13.85 46.73 7.76
N ARG A 52 12.62 47.23 7.97
CA ARG A 52 11.99 47.30 9.30
C ARG A 52 11.66 45.91 9.86
N LEU A 53 11.22 45.00 9.01
CA LEU A 53 10.95 43.60 9.39
C LEU A 53 12.22 42.75 9.53
N ASN A 54 13.39 43.30 9.15
CA ASN A 54 14.67 42.61 9.10
C ASN A 54 14.62 41.32 8.25
N ILE A 55 14.01 41.41 7.06
CA ILE A 55 13.87 40.29 6.12
C ILE A 55 14.50 40.58 4.77
N ASP A 56 14.97 39.52 4.13
CA ASP A 56 15.38 39.50 2.73
C ASP A 56 14.22 38.96 1.88
N LEU A 57 13.41 39.86 1.32
CA LEU A 57 12.19 39.50 0.60
C LEU A 57 12.46 38.58 -0.60
N ILE A 58 13.60 38.72 -1.27
CA ILE A 58 13.95 37.89 -2.43
C ILE A 58 14.15 36.44 -1.97
N LYS A 59 14.95 36.21 -0.93
CA LYS A 59 15.15 34.87 -0.36
C LYS A 59 13.86 34.25 0.18
N GLU A 60 13.01 35.06 0.79
CA GLU A 60 11.72 34.58 1.30
C GLU A 60 10.73 34.24 0.18
N LEU A 61 10.77 34.96 -0.95
CA LEU A 61 10.02 34.60 -2.16
C LEU A 61 10.53 33.31 -2.78
N GLU A 62 11.85 33.14 -2.90
CA GLU A 62 12.44 31.90 -3.39
C GLU A 62 12.00 30.70 -2.54
N LYS A 63 12.02 30.83 -1.20
CA LYS A 63 11.51 29.78 -0.29
C LYS A 63 10.02 29.51 -0.45
N PHE A 64 9.22 30.55 -0.71
CA PHE A 64 7.78 30.42 -0.93
C PHE A 64 7.51 29.69 -2.26
N ASP A 65 8.22 30.07 -3.32
CA ASP A 65 8.07 29.51 -4.66
C ASP A 65 8.55 28.06 -4.72
N MET A 66 9.57 27.71 -3.93
CA MET A 66 10.10 26.35 -3.85
C MET A 66 9.21 25.38 -3.07
N LEU A 67 8.20 25.87 -2.33
CA LEU A 67 7.36 25.05 -1.48
C LEU A 67 6.56 24.01 -2.28
N GLU A 68 5.94 24.43 -3.39
CA GLU A 68 5.15 23.53 -4.24
C GLU A 68 6.05 22.44 -4.86
N THR A 69 7.23 22.83 -5.35
CA THR A 69 8.23 21.88 -5.87
C THR A 69 8.64 20.88 -4.80
N LYS A 70 8.90 21.33 -3.57
CA LYS A 70 9.25 20.45 -2.45
C LYS A 70 8.14 19.47 -2.07
N LEU A 71 6.88 19.89 -2.17
CA LEU A 71 5.74 18.98 -1.97
C LEU A 71 5.64 17.93 -3.08
N HIS A 72 5.92 18.30 -4.34
CA HIS A 72 6.01 17.34 -5.42
C HIS A 72 7.20 16.38 -5.27
N GLU A 73 8.37 16.86 -4.84
CA GLU A 73 9.52 16.01 -4.47
C GLU A 73 9.15 15.03 -3.36
N TRP A 74 8.40 15.49 -2.35
CA TRP A 74 7.95 14.63 -1.26
C TRP A 74 6.99 13.55 -1.73
N LEU A 75 6.03 13.90 -2.58
CA LEU A 75 5.13 12.93 -3.22
C LEU A 75 5.92 11.91 -4.07
N ASP A 76 6.88 12.36 -4.87
CA ASP A 76 7.72 11.48 -5.69
C ASP A 76 8.55 10.53 -4.82
N ALA A 77 9.15 11.02 -3.73
CA ALA A 77 9.87 10.20 -2.76
C ALA A 77 8.97 9.14 -2.10
N MET A 78 7.71 9.48 -1.78
CA MET A 78 6.71 8.51 -1.29
C MET A 78 6.38 7.45 -2.34
N VAL A 79 6.16 7.85 -3.59
CA VAL A 79 5.83 6.95 -4.71
C VAL A 79 7.01 6.02 -5.03
N LYS A 80 8.25 6.53 -4.98
CA LYS A 80 9.51 5.79 -5.16
C LYS A 80 9.95 5.00 -3.93
N GLN A 81 9.28 5.19 -2.80
CA GLN A 81 9.57 4.53 -1.52
C GLN A 81 11.03 4.76 -1.07
N GLN A 82 11.48 6.02 -1.13
CA GLN A 82 12.78 6.48 -0.67
C GLN A 82 12.66 6.96 0.78
N LYS A 83 12.83 6.03 1.74
CA LYS A 83 12.52 6.29 3.16
C LYS A 83 13.31 7.47 3.73
N GLU A 84 14.59 7.56 3.37
CA GLU A 84 15.49 8.60 3.82
C GLU A 84 15.04 9.98 3.30
N ASP A 85 14.70 10.07 2.01
CA ASP A 85 14.24 11.31 1.38
C ASP A 85 12.86 11.73 1.93
N ILE A 86 11.97 10.77 2.21
CA ILE A 86 10.65 11.05 2.80
C ILE A 86 10.81 11.76 4.16
N GLU A 87 11.71 11.28 5.02
CA GLU A 87 11.93 11.90 6.33
C GLU A 87 12.66 13.25 6.22
N LEU A 88 13.70 13.32 5.38
CA LEU A 88 14.46 14.55 5.16
C LEU A 88 13.55 15.68 4.64
N ILE A 89 12.78 15.43 3.59
CA ILE A 89 11.90 16.45 2.98
C ILE A 89 10.77 16.82 3.96
N LYS A 90 10.26 15.88 4.76
CA LYS A 90 9.28 16.19 5.80
C LYS A 90 9.84 17.16 6.84
N GLU A 91 11.08 16.97 7.28
CA GLU A 91 11.75 17.89 8.21
C GLU A 91 11.97 19.27 7.57
N GLU A 92 12.42 19.32 6.31
CA GLU A 92 12.57 20.58 5.55
C GLU A 92 11.24 21.34 5.43
N LEU A 93 10.16 20.63 5.08
CA LEU A 93 8.82 21.20 4.97
C LEU A 93 8.33 21.72 6.31
N ALA A 94 8.51 20.97 7.42
CA ALA A 94 8.08 21.39 8.74
C ALA A 94 8.73 22.70 9.22
N GLN A 95 9.92 23.03 8.72
CA GLN A 95 10.61 24.29 9.01
C GLN A 95 10.16 25.46 8.10
N ASN A 96 9.37 25.18 7.06
CA ASN A 96 8.92 26.19 6.12
C ASN A 96 7.70 26.97 6.69
N PRO A 97 7.85 28.27 7.00
CA PRO A 97 6.79 29.05 7.64
C PRO A 97 5.56 29.28 6.77
N TYR A 98 5.65 29.03 5.46
CA TYR A 98 4.64 29.39 4.47
C TYR A 98 3.52 28.34 4.34
N LEU A 99 3.72 27.13 4.87
CA LEU A 99 2.82 25.98 4.73
C LEU A 99 1.36 26.24 5.09
N HIS A 100 1.10 27.09 6.09
CA HIS A 100 -0.25 27.26 6.65
C HIS A 100 -1.11 28.29 5.91
N PHE A 101 -0.51 29.13 5.08
CA PHE A 101 -1.20 30.22 4.40
C PHE A 101 -0.90 30.32 2.90
N SER A 102 -0.02 29.46 2.37
CA SER A 102 0.10 29.24 0.94
C SER A 102 -1.14 28.54 0.40
N GLU A 103 -1.31 28.62 -0.92
CA GLU A 103 -2.33 27.86 -1.66
C GLU A 103 -2.09 26.34 -1.53
N THR A 104 -0.86 25.92 -1.22
CA THR A 104 -0.44 24.52 -1.09
C THR A 104 -0.76 23.85 0.26
N LYS A 105 -1.52 24.52 1.13
CA LYS A 105 -1.83 24.00 2.48
C LYS A 105 -2.57 22.65 2.44
N TYR A 106 -3.47 22.44 1.47
CA TYR A 106 -4.22 21.19 1.36
C TYR A 106 -3.37 20.12 0.69
N PHE A 107 -2.59 20.47 -0.35
CA PHE A 107 -1.58 19.57 -0.90
C PHE A 107 -0.66 19.01 0.21
N HIS A 108 -0.08 19.87 1.06
CA HIS A 108 0.71 19.42 2.21
C HIS A 108 -0.09 18.55 3.19
N SER A 109 -1.32 18.93 3.53
CA SER A 109 -2.15 18.18 4.48
C SER A 109 -2.49 16.78 3.98
N ILE A 110 -2.76 16.63 2.68
CA ILE A 110 -3.02 15.32 2.05
C ILE A 110 -1.75 14.47 2.03
N LEU A 111 -0.58 15.05 1.73
CA LEU A 111 0.69 14.32 1.80
C LEU A 111 1.05 13.91 3.22
N LEU A 112 0.78 14.77 4.21
CA LEU A 112 0.97 14.42 5.61
C LEU A 112 0.03 13.29 6.04
N ALA A 113 -1.22 13.29 5.57
CA ALA A 113 -2.11 12.16 5.76
C ALA A 113 -1.50 10.88 5.18
N ARG A 114 -1.06 10.92 3.92
CA ARG A 114 -0.40 9.80 3.24
C ARG A 114 0.82 9.30 4.01
N TYR A 115 1.65 10.19 4.54
CA TYR A 115 2.77 9.85 5.41
C TYR A 115 2.31 9.07 6.66
N HIS A 116 1.30 9.57 7.38
CA HIS A 116 0.77 8.87 8.56
C HIS A 116 0.24 7.48 8.22
N LEU A 117 -0.43 7.32 7.07
CA LEU A 117 -0.88 6.02 6.58
C LEU A 117 0.29 5.05 6.33
N MET A 118 1.41 5.54 5.78
CA MET A 118 2.64 4.74 5.58
C MET A 118 3.29 4.30 6.89
N GLN A 119 3.15 5.09 7.96
CA GLN A 119 3.63 4.74 9.30
C GLN A 119 2.67 3.82 10.07
N GLY A 120 1.54 3.44 9.47
CA GLY A 120 0.51 2.64 10.13
C GLY A 120 -0.41 3.44 11.06
N GLU A 121 -0.29 4.77 11.10
CA GLU A 121 -1.07 5.66 11.96
C GLU A 121 -2.43 6.01 11.32
N GLN A 122 -3.28 4.99 11.13
CA GLN A 122 -4.51 5.10 10.32
C GLN A 122 -5.46 6.22 10.78
N GLU A 123 -5.66 6.38 12.09
CA GLU A 123 -6.55 7.41 12.64
C GLU A 123 -6.05 8.83 12.38
N LYS A 124 -4.73 9.07 12.49
CA LYS A 124 -4.12 10.38 12.19
C LYS A 124 -4.26 10.71 10.71
N GLY A 125 -3.97 9.72 9.85
CA GLY A 125 -4.15 9.85 8.41
C GLY A 125 -5.60 10.21 8.06
N LYS A 126 -6.56 9.44 8.58
CA LYS A 126 -7.99 9.65 8.35
C LYS A 126 -8.46 11.04 8.78
N SER A 127 -8.10 11.49 9.98
CA SER A 127 -8.51 12.81 10.49
C SER A 127 -8.07 13.97 9.58
N LEU A 128 -6.88 13.87 8.98
CA LEU A 128 -6.41 14.85 8.00
C LEU A 128 -7.18 14.76 6.68
N LEU A 129 -7.47 13.54 6.20
CA LEU A 129 -8.28 13.35 4.99
C LEU A 129 -9.70 13.89 5.17
N ASP A 130 -10.35 13.63 6.30
CA ASP A 130 -11.68 14.18 6.63
C ASP A 130 -11.66 15.72 6.64
N SER A 131 -10.61 16.31 7.18
CA SER A 131 -10.45 17.77 7.19
C SER A 131 -10.31 18.35 5.78
N CYS A 132 -9.55 17.70 4.91
CA CYS A 132 -9.43 18.06 3.49
C CYS A 132 -10.74 17.81 2.72
N GLN A 133 -11.47 16.74 3.03
CA GLN A 133 -12.75 16.41 2.42
C GLN A 133 -13.82 17.47 2.73
N ASN A 134 -13.87 17.96 3.97
CA ASN A 134 -14.75 19.05 4.35
C ASN A 134 -14.45 20.36 3.59
N ALA A 135 -13.22 20.52 3.12
CA ALA A 135 -12.77 21.65 2.34
C ALA A 135 -12.87 21.43 0.82
N TRP A 136 -13.50 20.34 0.34
CA TRP A 136 -13.51 19.89 -1.07
C TRP A 136 -13.63 21.00 -2.13
N ASN A 137 -14.57 21.93 -1.92
CA ASN A 137 -14.85 23.01 -2.88
C ASN A 137 -13.69 24.01 -3.02
N THR A 138 -12.78 24.05 -2.05
CA THR A 138 -11.59 24.91 -2.05
C THR A 138 -10.36 24.25 -2.65
N LEU A 139 -10.37 22.92 -2.83
CA LEU A 139 -9.27 22.18 -3.43
C LEU A 139 -9.24 22.43 -4.93
N ASP A 140 -8.02 22.53 -5.48
CA ASP A 140 -7.82 22.53 -6.92
C ASP A 140 -8.04 21.14 -7.55
N ARG A 141 -7.91 21.04 -8.88
CA ARG A 141 -8.13 19.77 -9.59
C ARG A 141 -7.11 18.70 -9.18
N PHE A 142 -5.84 19.06 -9.06
CA PHE A 142 -4.78 18.12 -8.69
C PHE A 142 -5.00 17.62 -7.24
N GLU A 143 -5.29 18.53 -6.31
CA GLU A 143 -5.54 18.22 -4.90
C GLU A 143 -6.74 17.30 -4.70
N ARG A 144 -7.84 17.49 -5.46
CA ARG A 144 -9.01 16.58 -5.40
C ARG A 144 -8.64 15.17 -5.82
N ASN A 145 -7.91 15.02 -6.94
CA ASN A 145 -7.44 13.72 -7.40
C ASN A 145 -6.46 13.08 -6.40
N LEU A 146 -5.56 13.86 -5.80
CA LEU A 146 -4.65 13.41 -4.77
C LEU A 146 -5.40 12.95 -3.50
N LEU A 147 -6.46 13.66 -3.11
CA LEU A 147 -7.31 13.29 -1.98
C LEU A 147 -8.03 11.97 -2.22
N GLU A 148 -8.66 11.79 -3.38
CA GLU A 148 -9.28 10.52 -3.79
C GLU A 148 -8.26 9.38 -3.77
N HIS A 149 -7.08 9.61 -4.34
CA HIS A 149 -6.00 8.63 -4.34
C HIS A 149 -5.56 8.27 -2.91
N THR A 150 -5.45 9.25 -2.01
CA THR A 150 -5.00 9.00 -0.63
C THR A 150 -6.08 8.31 0.21
N TRP A 151 -7.37 8.61 -0.02
CA TRP A 151 -8.48 7.83 0.53
C TRP A 151 -8.42 6.38 0.10
N SER A 152 -8.12 6.10 -1.18
CA SER A 152 -7.96 4.72 -1.63
C SER A 152 -6.84 3.96 -0.91
N ILE A 153 -5.72 4.64 -0.60
CA ILE A 153 -4.61 4.05 0.18
C ILE A 153 -5.08 3.74 1.60
N TYR A 154 -5.84 4.64 2.24
CA TYR A 154 -6.44 4.39 3.55
C TYR A 154 -7.32 3.14 3.54
N PHE A 155 -8.24 3.01 2.58
CA PHE A 155 -9.10 1.84 2.49
C PHE A 155 -8.33 0.55 2.15
N LEU A 156 -7.26 0.63 1.36
CA LEU A 156 -6.39 -0.52 1.10
C LEU A 156 -5.65 -0.99 2.35
N ASN A 157 -5.19 -0.07 3.21
CA ASN A 157 -4.59 -0.43 4.50
C ASN A 157 -5.59 -1.18 5.41
N LEU A 158 -6.89 -0.88 5.28
CA LEU A 158 -7.98 -1.58 5.95
C LEU A 158 -8.46 -2.84 5.21
N GLN A 159 -7.79 -3.23 4.11
CA GLN A 159 -8.18 -4.33 3.21
C GLN A 159 -9.56 -4.16 2.56
N ASN A 160 -10.13 -2.96 2.59
CA ASN A 160 -11.41 -2.65 1.97
C ASN A 160 -11.23 -2.27 0.49
N CYS A 161 -11.07 -3.29 -0.35
CA CYS A 161 -10.80 -3.11 -1.79
C CYS A 161 -11.97 -2.46 -2.55
N LYS A 162 -13.22 -2.65 -2.08
CA LYS A 162 -14.41 -2.09 -2.73
C LYS A 162 -14.40 -0.56 -2.64
N GLU A 163 -14.22 -0.01 -1.44
CA GLU A 163 -14.14 1.43 -1.22
C GLU A 163 -12.89 2.04 -1.88
N ALA A 164 -11.75 1.34 -1.81
CA ALA A 164 -10.54 1.78 -2.50
C ALA A 164 -10.78 1.97 -4.02
N ILE A 165 -11.42 1.01 -4.68
CA ILE A 165 -11.76 1.10 -6.11
C ILE A 165 -12.76 2.22 -6.38
N ALA A 166 -13.72 2.47 -5.47
CA ALA A 166 -14.69 3.55 -5.63
C ALA A 166 -14.00 4.92 -5.72
N HIS A 167 -13.05 5.20 -4.82
CA HIS A 167 -12.23 6.41 -4.85
C HIS A 167 -11.32 6.47 -6.09
N LEU A 168 -10.64 5.37 -6.42
CA LEU A 168 -9.73 5.34 -7.58
C LEU A 168 -10.42 5.64 -8.91
N LYS A 169 -11.71 5.28 -9.05
CA LYS A 169 -12.51 5.56 -10.26
C LYS A 169 -12.86 7.04 -10.43
N ASN A 170 -12.81 7.85 -9.37
CA ASN A 170 -13.06 9.28 -9.45
C ASN A 170 -11.86 10.06 -10.00
N ILE A 171 -10.69 9.41 -10.11
CA ILE A 171 -9.47 10.06 -10.58
C ILE A 171 -9.51 10.29 -12.09
N ASN A 172 -9.23 11.52 -12.52
CA ASN A 172 -9.06 11.91 -13.91
C ASN A 172 -7.56 11.86 -14.30
N PRO A 173 -7.13 10.90 -15.14
CA PRO A 173 -5.71 10.74 -15.49
C PRO A 173 -5.10 11.92 -16.27
N LYS A 174 -5.93 12.79 -16.86
CA LYS A 174 -5.48 14.00 -17.58
C LYS A 174 -5.17 15.17 -16.64
N GLU A 175 -5.72 15.15 -15.43
CA GLU A 175 -5.56 16.20 -14.43
C GLU A 175 -4.63 15.77 -13.29
N TYR A 176 -4.36 14.47 -13.18
CA TYR A 176 -3.50 13.89 -12.15
C TYR A 176 -2.36 13.09 -12.78
N ASN A 177 -1.18 13.70 -12.85
CA ASN A 177 0.00 13.15 -13.53
C ASN A 177 0.71 12.05 -12.74
N ASN A 178 0.34 11.81 -11.47
CA ASN A 178 0.85 10.69 -10.71
C ASN A 178 -0.01 9.45 -11.00
N HIS A 179 0.40 8.63 -11.96
CA HIS A 179 -0.36 7.45 -12.38
C HIS A 179 -0.12 6.20 -11.51
N GLU A 180 0.47 6.37 -10.32
CA GLU A 180 0.55 5.32 -9.30
C GLU A 180 -0.84 4.77 -8.92
N PHE A 181 -1.92 5.55 -9.08
CA PHE A 181 -3.27 5.06 -8.80
C PHE A 181 -3.65 3.83 -9.65
N TYR A 182 -3.06 3.64 -10.85
CA TYR A 182 -3.24 2.39 -11.61
C TYR A 182 -2.64 1.18 -10.90
N PHE A 183 -1.54 1.35 -10.16
CA PHE A 183 -0.98 0.28 -9.35
C PHE A 183 -1.96 -0.15 -8.25
N HIS A 184 -2.57 0.83 -7.56
CA HIS A 184 -3.59 0.55 -6.55
C HIS A 184 -4.86 -0.06 -7.15
N LEU A 185 -5.26 0.32 -8.38
CA LEU A 185 -6.34 -0.36 -9.09
C LEU A 185 -5.98 -1.82 -9.43
N ALA A 186 -4.73 -2.07 -9.84
CA ALA A 186 -4.24 -3.40 -10.15
C ALA A 186 -4.25 -4.32 -8.91
N THR A 187 -3.69 -3.86 -7.79
CA THR A 187 -3.66 -4.62 -6.54
C THR A 187 -5.05 -4.84 -5.96
N SER A 188 -5.90 -3.81 -5.97
CA SER A 188 -7.31 -3.95 -5.54
C SER A 188 -8.06 -4.98 -6.39
N SER A 189 -7.85 -4.94 -7.70
CA SER A 189 -8.48 -5.90 -8.63
C SER A 189 -7.96 -7.32 -8.40
N HIS A 190 -6.66 -7.48 -8.14
CA HIS A 190 -6.07 -8.77 -7.79
C HIS A 190 -6.68 -9.35 -6.51
N LEU A 191 -6.81 -8.54 -5.45
CA LEU A 191 -7.42 -8.96 -4.19
C LEU A 191 -8.91 -9.31 -4.33
N MET A 192 -9.60 -8.68 -5.28
CA MET A 192 -10.98 -9.00 -5.66
C MET A 192 -11.08 -10.17 -6.66
N ASN A 193 -9.97 -10.82 -7.00
CA ASN A 193 -9.87 -11.91 -7.98
C ASN A 193 -10.35 -11.52 -9.41
N ASP A 194 -10.33 -10.23 -9.75
CA ASP A 194 -10.59 -9.71 -11.10
C ASP A 194 -9.28 -9.63 -11.88
N LYS A 195 -8.84 -10.78 -12.39
CA LYS A 195 -7.55 -10.95 -13.05
C LYS A 195 -7.36 -10.08 -14.29
N VAL A 196 -8.41 -9.91 -15.08
CA VAL A 196 -8.36 -9.13 -16.32
C VAL A 196 -8.10 -7.67 -15.99
N LYS A 197 -8.81 -7.10 -15.01
CA LYS A 197 -8.55 -5.73 -14.56
C LYS A 197 -7.20 -5.60 -13.87
N ALA A 198 -6.81 -6.57 -13.05
CA ALA A 198 -5.50 -6.58 -12.40
C ALA A 198 -4.36 -6.52 -13.43
N TYR A 199 -4.42 -7.33 -14.48
CA TYR A 199 -3.43 -7.33 -15.55
C TYR A 199 -3.44 -6.03 -16.36
N HIS A 200 -4.64 -5.54 -16.73
CA HIS A 200 -4.79 -4.30 -17.49
C HIS A 200 -4.20 -3.09 -16.76
N TYR A 201 -4.62 -2.85 -15.51
CA TYR A 201 -4.12 -1.74 -14.71
C TYR A 201 -2.66 -1.91 -14.32
N GLY A 202 -2.20 -3.15 -14.09
CA GLY A 202 -0.78 -3.43 -13.84
C GLY A 202 0.09 -3.04 -15.03
N THR A 203 -0.38 -3.26 -16.27
CA THR A 203 0.35 -2.85 -17.48
C THR A 203 0.45 -1.33 -17.60
N LEU A 204 -0.63 -0.60 -17.28
CA LEU A 204 -0.63 0.87 -17.27
C LEU A 204 0.34 1.42 -16.20
N ALA A 205 0.29 0.87 -14.99
CA ALA A 205 1.19 1.23 -13.90
C ALA A 205 2.66 0.96 -14.27
N LEU A 206 2.94 -0.17 -14.91
CA LEU A 206 4.30 -0.53 -15.32
C LEU A 206 4.87 0.45 -16.35
N SER A 207 4.07 0.90 -17.33
CA SER A 207 4.49 1.94 -18.27
C SER A 207 4.91 3.22 -17.54
N HIS A 208 4.04 3.69 -16.64
CA HIS A 208 4.30 4.89 -15.86
C HIS A 208 5.57 4.77 -15.00
N PHE A 209 5.76 3.65 -14.31
CA PHE A 209 6.94 3.46 -13.46
C PHE A 209 8.24 3.30 -14.24
N ARG A 210 8.18 2.79 -15.48
CA ARG A 210 9.32 2.79 -16.40
C ARG A 210 9.66 4.21 -16.86
N GLU A 211 8.66 4.99 -17.25
CA GLU A 211 8.85 6.40 -17.66
C GLU A 211 9.41 7.27 -16.53
N THR A 212 9.01 7.00 -15.29
CA THR A 212 9.45 7.75 -14.09
C THR A 212 10.67 7.16 -13.39
N ASN A 213 11.28 6.10 -13.96
CA ASN A 213 12.43 5.37 -13.39
C ASN A 213 12.21 4.92 -11.92
N ASN A 214 10.99 4.49 -11.60
CA ASN A 214 10.64 4.02 -10.26
C ASN A 214 10.90 2.51 -10.13
N PHE A 215 12.16 2.13 -9.93
CA PHE A 215 12.59 0.73 -9.90
C PHE A 215 11.83 -0.13 -8.88
N LYS A 216 11.60 0.37 -7.67
CA LYS A 216 10.89 -0.39 -6.63
C LYS A 216 9.46 -0.70 -7.05
N ARG A 217 8.76 0.28 -7.65
CA ARG A 217 7.41 0.06 -8.17
C ARG A 217 7.36 -0.77 -9.45
N ILE A 218 8.41 -0.74 -10.29
CA ILE A 218 8.55 -1.69 -11.40
C ILE A 218 8.56 -3.12 -10.86
N LEU A 219 9.41 -3.42 -9.86
CA LEU A 219 9.48 -4.74 -9.24
C LEU A 219 8.12 -5.15 -8.64
N ASP A 220 7.48 -4.26 -7.90
CA ASP A 220 6.15 -4.52 -7.30
C ASP A 220 5.11 -4.83 -8.38
N THR A 221 5.10 -4.07 -9.48
CA THR A 221 4.11 -4.23 -10.55
C THR A 221 4.35 -5.49 -11.37
N GLU A 222 5.60 -5.79 -11.73
CA GLU A 222 5.96 -7.02 -12.41
C GLU A 222 5.63 -8.25 -11.56
N THR A 223 5.76 -8.16 -10.23
CA THR A 223 5.28 -9.20 -9.30
C THR A 223 3.77 -9.43 -9.43
N VAL A 224 2.96 -8.37 -9.43
CA VAL A 224 1.49 -8.48 -9.59
C VAL A 224 1.12 -9.10 -10.93
N LEU A 225 1.81 -8.72 -12.01
CA LEU A 225 1.58 -9.26 -13.36
C LEU A 225 1.94 -10.75 -13.42
N LEU A 226 3.06 -11.17 -12.83
CA LEU A 226 3.46 -12.58 -12.78
C LEU A 226 2.42 -13.46 -12.09
N ILE A 227 1.86 -12.99 -10.97
CA ILE A 227 0.79 -13.70 -10.25
C ILE A 227 -0.45 -13.87 -11.14
N GLN A 228 -0.77 -12.91 -12.01
CA GLN A 228 -1.92 -13.07 -12.93
C GLN A 228 -1.63 -14.09 -14.03
N MET A 229 -0.41 -14.08 -14.57
CA MET A 229 0.03 -14.96 -15.67
C MET A 229 0.19 -16.42 -15.24
N GLY A 230 0.54 -16.70 -13.98
CA GLY A 230 0.72 -18.07 -13.45
C GLY A 230 -0.55 -18.94 -13.49
N THR A 231 -1.72 -18.33 -13.71
CA THR A 231 -2.99 -19.00 -13.51
C THR A 231 -3.42 -19.87 -14.70
N TYR A 232 -3.27 -21.19 -14.49
CA TYR A 232 -3.87 -22.33 -15.22
C TYR A 232 -3.23 -22.84 -16.52
N ASP A 233 -2.21 -22.20 -17.10
CA ASP A 233 -1.50 -22.80 -18.23
C ASP A 233 -0.25 -23.57 -17.76
N LEU A 234 -0.18 -24.88 -17.99
CA LEU A 234 1.03 -25.68 -17.77
C LEU A 234 2.04 -25.44 -18.89
N CYS A 235 1.59 -25.10 -20.09
CA CYS A 235 2.43 -24.92 -21.27
C CYS A 235 3.39 -23.73 -21.13
N GLN A 236 3.06 -22.75 -20.29
CA GLN A 236 3.86 -21.54 -20.05
C GLN A 236 4.53 -21.50 -18.68
N PHE A 237 4.46 -22.60 -17.90
CA PHE A 237 4.96 -22.60 -16.54
C PHE A 237 6.48 -22.37 -16.47
N GLU A 238 7.25 -23.03 -17.34
CA GLU A 238 8.71 -22.87 -17.39
C GLU A 238 9.12 -21.40 -17.68
N GLU A 239 8.38 -20.72 -18.56
CA GLU A 239 8.63 -19.32 -18.87
C GLU A 239 8.29 -18.41 -17.68
N THR A 240 7.19 -18.71 -16.97
CA THR A 240 6.82 -18.02 -15.73
C THR A 240 7.92 -18.15 -14.67
N VAL A 241 8.47 -19.35 -14.50
CA VAL A 241 9.60 -19.62 -13.58
C VAL A 241 10.85 -18.82 -13.99
N LYS A 242 11.17 -18.76 -15.28
CA LYS A 242 12.30 -17.94 -15.80
C LYS A 242 12.10 -16.46 -15.48
N GLN A 243 10.89 -15.95 -15.61
CA GLN A 243 10.56 -14.56 -15.29
C GLN A 243 10.70 -14.28 -13.78
N TYR A 244 10.19 -15.17 -12.92
CA TYR A 244 10.43 -15.08 -11.47
C TYR A 244 11.93 -15.02 -11.14
N HIS A 245 12.73 -15.93 -11.69
CA HIS A 245 14.18 -15.94 -11.45
C HIS A 245 14.87 -14.67 -11.96
N THR A 246 14.40 -14.10 -13.07
CA THR A 246 14.91 -12.82 -13.58
C THR A 246 14.61 -11.69 -12.60
N LEU A 247 13.38 -11.61 -12.10
CA LEU A 247 12.97 -10.58 -11.15
C LEU A 247 13.66 -10.71 -9.78
N ILE A 248 13.88 -11.94 -9.32
CA ILE A 248 14.67 -12.27 -8.13
C ILE A 248 16.11 -11.76 -8.27
N LYS A 249 16.75 -12.00 -9.43
CA LYS A 249 18.10 -11.48 -9.71
C LYS A 249 18.12 -9.94 -9.69
N SER A 250 17.09 -9.30 -10.24
CA SER A 250 16.93 -7.84 -10.20
C SER A 250 16.80 -7.32 -8.77
N CYS A 251 16.00 -7.98 -7.91
CA CYS A 251 15.89 -7.60 -6.50
C CYS A 251 17.25 -7.68 -5.78
N ARG A 252 18.01 -8.75 -6.02
CA ARG A 252 19.34 -8.93 -5.42
C ARG A 252 20.32 -7.85 -5.88
N ALA A 253 20.33 -7.50 -7.16
CA ALA A 253 21.18 -6.44 -7.70
C ALA A 253 20.91 -5.07 -7.07
N HIS A 254 19.66 -4.82 -6.67
CA HIS A 254 19.22 -3.58 -6.04
C HIS A 254 19.11 -3.65 -4.50
N LYS A 255 19.55 -4.76 -3.89
CA LYS A 255 19.50 -5.00 -2.43
C LYS A 255 18.08 -4.91 -1.85
N GLU A 256 17.09 -5.35 -2.62
CA GLU A 256 15.68 -5.38 -2.23
C GLU A 256 15.30 -6.75 -1.61
N GLU A 257 15.89 -7.07 -0.47
CA GLU A 257 15.80 -8.40 0.16
C GLU A 257 14.36 -8.81 0.50
N ALA A 258 13.53 -7.89 0.99
CA ALA A 258 12.13 -8.18 1.30
C ALA A 258 11.31 -8.56 0.05
N ARG A 259 11.58 -7.91 -1.09
CA ARG A 259 10.94 -8.24 -2.37
C ARG A 259 11.46 -9.55 -2.92
N GLU A 260 12.76 -9.81 -2.79
CA GLU A 260 13.36 -11.09 -3.18
C GLU A 260 12.66 -12.25 -2.45
N MET A 261 12.51 -12.14 -1.13
CA MET A 261 11.83 -13.16 -0.32
C MET A 261 10.36 -13.36 -0.74
N ASN A 262 9.62 -12.27 -0.99
CA ASN A 262 8.23 -12.37 -1.47
C ASN A 262 8.14 -13.06 -2.84
N LEU A 263 9.09 -12.81 -3.75
CA LEU A 263 9.12 -13.47 -5.06
C LEU A 263 9.42 -14.95 -4.96
N TRP A 264 10.37 -15.34 -4.10
CA TRP A 264 10.60 -16.76 -3.80
C TRP A 264 9.35 -17.42 -3.22
N HIS A 265 8.63 -16.73 -2.33
CA HIS A 265 7.39 -17.24 -1.75
C HIS A 265 6.32 -17.46 -2.82
N ASN A 266 6.10 -16.48 -3.68
CA ASN A 266 5.13 -16.58 -4.77
C ASN A 266 5.50 -17.71 -5.75
N LEU A 267 6.80 -17.86 -6.07
CA LEU A 267 7.28 -18.96 -6.90
C LEU A 267 7.02 -20.34 -6.24
N ALA A 268 7.20 -20.46 -4.92
CA ALA A 268 6.89 -21.69 -4.20
C ALA A 268 5.38 -22.00 -4.18
N VAL A 269 4.53 -20.97 -4.07
CA VAL A 269 3.06 -21.09 -4.20
C VAL A 269 2.69 -21.58 -5.61
N GLU A 270 3.33 -21.05 -6.65
CA GLU A 270 3.11 -21.48 -8.03
C GLU A 270 3.56 -22.93 -8.28
N TYR A 271 4.76 -23.33 -7.81
CA TYR A 271 5.20 -24.72 -7.86
C TYR A 271 4.19 -25.65 -7.18
N PHE A 272 3.75 -25.29 -5.97
CA PHE A 272 2.75 -26.04 -5.23
C PHE A 272 1.44 -26.19 -6.00
N ALA A 273 0.90 -25.08 -6.53
CA ALA A 273 -0.36 -25.07 -7.27
C ALA A 273 -0.33 -25.92 -8.55
N LYS A 274 0.84 -26.14 -9.14
CA LYS A 274 1.05 -26.98 -10.33
C LYS A 274 1.45 -28.43 -10.00
N GLY A 275 1.56 -28.78 -8.71
CA GLY A 275 1.90 -30.13 -8.25
C GLY A 275 3.40 -30.42 -8.18
N PHE A 276 4.27 -29.43 -8.38
CA PHE A 276 5.73 -29.53 -8.22
C PHE A 276 6.10 -29.40 -6.73
N TYR A 277 5.64 -30.36 -5.92
CA TYR A 277 5.77 -30.29 -4.47
C TYR A 277 7.22 -30.37 -3.98
N SER A 278 8.09 -31.10 -4.71
CA SER A 278 9.51 -31.20 -4.37
C SER A 278 10.18 -29.83 -4.46
N GLU A 279 10.01 -29.16 -5.60
CA GLU A 279 10.53 -27.83 -5.88
C GLU A 279 9.95 -26.79 -4.92
N ALA A 280 8.64 -26.84 -4.66
CA ALA A 280 8.00 -25.98 -3.68
C ALA A 280 8.63 -26.14 -2.29
N SER A 281 8.83 -27.37 -1.82
CA SER A 281 9.43 -27.66 -0.51
C SER A 281 10.87 -27.14 -0.41
N GLU A 282 11.67 -27.26 -1.46
CA GLU A 282 13.04 -26.74 -1.49
C GLU A 282 13.07 -25.21 -1.39
N VAL A 283 12.18 -24.53 -2.11
CA VAL A 283 12.10 -23.07 -2.06
C VAL A 283 11.62 -22.59 -0.69
N TYR A 284 10.58 -23.21 -0.13
CA TYR A 284 10.12 -22.86 1.22
C TYR A 284 11.19 -23.11 2.28
N LYS A 285 11.96 -24.20 2.18
CA LYS A 285 13.06 -24.46 3.10
C LYS A 285 14.11 -23.34 3.08
N LYS A 286 14.51 -22.89 1.88
CA LYS A 286 15.44 -21.75 1.73
C LYS A 286 14.87 -20.46 2.33
N LEU A 287 13.57 -20.20 2.15
CA LEU A 287 12.90 -19.05 2.76
C LEU A 287 12.91 -19.12 4.29
N LEU A 288 12.69 -20.30 4.88
CA LEU A 288 12.76 -20.50 6.32
C LEU A 288 14.17 -20.22 6.86
N GLU A 289 15.21 -20.72 6.18
CA GLU A 289 16.62 -20.45 6.53
C GLU A 289 16.93 -18.94 6.47
N GLN A 290 16.43 -18.23 5.44
CA GLN A 290 16.59 -16.78 5.32
C GLN A 290 15.83 -16.00 6.40
N SER A 291 14.67 -16.50 6.83
CA SER A 291 13.84 -15.85 7.85
C SER A 291 14.47 -15.86 9.25
N GLU A 292 15.45 -16.73 9.50
CA GLU A 292 16.26 -16.72 10.74
C GLU A 292 17.24 -15.54 10.77
N VAL A 293 17.74 -15.13 9.60
CA VAL A 293 18.68 -14.00 9.47
C VAL A 293 17.91 -12.68 9.39
N ASN A 294 16.81 -12.67 8.65
CA ASN A 294 15.96 -11.51 8.42
C ASN A 294 14.52 -11.80 8.89
N PRO A 295 14.20 -11.52 10.17
CA PRO A 295 12.89 -11.84 10.72
C PRO A 295 11.75 -11.15 9.98
N ASN A 296 10.89 -11.96 9.36
CA ASN A 296 9.62 -11.54 8.76
C ASN A 296 8.52 -12.52 9.19
N PRO A 297 7.84 -12.25 10.32
CA PRO A 297 6.89 -13.21 10.89
C PRO A 297 5.75 -13.62 9.94
N PRO A 298 5.06 -12.70 9.23
CA PRO A 298 4.03 -13.09 8.26
C PRO A 298 4.54 -14.04 7.18
N LEU A 299 5.73 -13.75 6.61
CA LEU A 299 6.33 -14.60 5.60
C LEU A 299 6.72 -15.96 6.17
N LYS A 300 7.32 -15.99 7.37
CA LYS A 300 7.71 -17.24 8.05
C LYS A 300 6.50 -18.14 8.32
N LEU A 301 5.39 -17.58 8.82
CA LEU A 301 4.13 -18.31 9.00
C LEU A 301 3.65 -18.95 7.69
N SER A 302 3.66 -18.18 6.60
CA SER A 302 3.26 -18.66 5.28
C SER A 302 4.23 -19.72 4.72
N ALA A 303 5.53 -19.55 4.93
CA ALA A 303 6.56 -20.50 4.50
C ALA A 303 6.49 -21.83 5.28
N ILE A 304 6.23 -21.80 6.60
CA ILE A 304 6.02 -23.03 7.40
C ILE A 304 4.82 -23.78 6.85
N ARG A 305 3.68 -23.09 6.65
CA ARG A 305 2.48 -23.68 6.04
C ARG A 305 2.82 -24.33 4.70
N GLY A 306 3.45 -23.59 3.80
CA GLY A 306 3.78 -24.06 2.45
C GLY A 306 4.76 -25.23 2.44
N TYR A 307 5.76 -25.22 3.32
CA TYR A 307 6.73 -26.30 3.46
C TYR A 307 6.07 -27.59 3.94
N VAL A 308 5.35 -27.53 5.07
CA VAL A 308 4.68 -28.70 5.65
C VAL A 308 3.69 -29.29 4.66
N HIS A 309 2.87 -28.44 4.02
CA HIS A 309 1.87 -28.92 3.07
C HIS A 309 2.51 -29.55 1.82
N SER A 310 3.62 -29.01 1.32
CA SER A 310 4.41 -29.63 0.24
C SER A 310 4.94 -31.00 0.66
N CYS A 311 5.51 -31.13 1.86
CA CYS A 311 6.04 -32.39 2.38
C CYS A 311 4.95 -33.46 2.55
N LEU A 312 3.78 -33.08 3.08
CA LEU A 312 2.63 -33.99 3.23
C LEU A 312 2.16 -34.57 1.88
N ASN A 313 2.35 -33.85 0.77
CA ASN A 313 1.99 -34.34 -0.57
C ASN A 313 3.09 -35.19 -1.24
N LEU A 314 4.30 -35.25 -0.68
CA LEU A 314 5.42 -36.05 -1.21
C LEU A 314 5.57 -37.41 -0.52
N ASP A 315 4.87 -37.64 0.59
CA ASP A 315 4.99 -38.83 1.45
C ASP A 315 6.41 -39.19 1.92
N TYR A 316 7.38 -38.27 1.73
CA TYR A 316 8.78 -38.42 2.14
C TYR A 316 9.19 -37.28 3.06
N TYR A 317 9.02 -37.50 4.38
CA TYR A 317 9.40 -36.54 5.41
C TYR A 317 9.66 -37.24 6.75
N LYS A 318 10.43 -36.57 7.61
CA LYS A 318 10.55 -36.98 9.01
C LYS A 318 9.43 -36.28 9.79
N LYS A 319 8.47 -37.06 10.28
CA LYS A 319 7.31 -36.53 11.04
C LYS A 319 7.73 -35.61 12.20
N GLN A 320 8.81 -35.96 12.90
CA GLN A 320 9.33 -35.16 14.01
C GLN A 320 9.84 -33.77 13.59
N ASP A 321 10.43 -33.65 12.39
CA ASP A 321 10.93 -32.37 11.87
C ASP A 321 9.77 -31.43 11.53
N LEU A 322 8.71 -31.97 10.88
CA LEU A 322 7.50 -31.21 10.59
C LEU A 322 6.75 -30.81 11.87
N ARG A 323 6.72 -31.69 12.87
CA ARG A 323 6.11 -31.40 14.18
C ARG A 323 6.78 -30.21 14.85
N SER A 324 8.12 -30.18 14.89
CA SER A 324 8.87 -29.04 15.44
C SER A 324 8.54 -27.74 14.71
N LEU A 325 8.43 -27.78 13.38
CA LEU A 325 8.08 -26.61 12.57
C LEU A 325 6.64 -26.11 12.82
N LEU A 326 5.69 -27.03 13.01
CA LEU A 326 4.31 -26.67 13.36
C LEU A 326 4.22 -26.05 14.76
N ASP A 327 4.98 -26.57 15.72
CA ASP A 327 5.07 -25.99 17.07
C ASP A 327 5.69 -24.58 17.04
N ASP A 328 6.74 -24.38 16.24
CA ASP A 328 7.32 -23.06 15.99
C ASP A 328 6.32 -22.10 15.36
N GLY A 329 5.61 -22.55 14.33
CA GLY A 329 4.57 -21.77 13.65
C GLY A 329 3.44 -21.37 14.59
N ARG A 330 2.97 -22.30 15.43
CA ARG A 330 1.90 -22.04 16.41
C ARG A 330 2.31 -20.99 17.42
N ARG A 331 3.50 -21.13 18.03
CA ARG A 331 4.03 -20.13 18.97
C ARG A 331 4.14 -18.75 18.32
N LEU A 332 4.60 -18.70 17.07
CA LEU A 332 4.69 -17.46 16.32
C LEU A 332 3.29 -16.86 16.04
N ALA A 333 2.31 -17.68 15.64
CA ALA A 333 0.95 -17.22 15.39
C ALA A 333 0.26 -16.72 16.67
N GLU A 334 0.52 -17.34 17.82
CA GLU A 334 0.05 -16.90 19.14
C GLU A 334 0.69 -15.56 19.54
N GLN A 335 2.01 -15.44 19.40
CA GLN A 335 2.76 -14.21 19.70
C GLN A 335 2.21 -13.00 18.92
N PHE A 336 1.86 -13.19 17.65
CA PHE A 336 1.34 -12.14 16.78
C PHE A 336 -0.20 -12.08 16.73
N GLN A 337 -0.90 -12.83 17.59
CA GLN A 337 -2.37 -12.87 17.66
C GLN A 337 -3.03 -13.17 16.30
N ASN A 338 -2.38 -14.00 15.48
CA ASN A 338 -2.86 -14.37 14.16
C ASN A 338 -3.71 -15.65 14.22
N GLU A 339 -4.98 -15.49 14.58
CA GLU A 339 -5.95 -16.60 14.73
C GLU A 339 -6.06 -17.46 13.46
N THR A 340 -6.02 -16.84 12.28
CA THR A 340 -6.06 -17.55 11.00
C THR A 340 -4.95 -18.58 10.90
N TYR A 341 -3.71 -18.22 11.24
CA TYR A 341 -2.60 -19.16 11.20
C TYR A 341 -2.61 -20.17 12.35
N GLN A 342 -3.19 -19.83 13.51
CA GLN A 342 -3.41 -20.81 14.57
C GLN A 342 -4.32 -21.95 14.09
N TYR A 343 -5.43 -21.61 13.39
CA TYR A 343 -6.30 -22.61 12.78
C TYR A 343 -5.63 -23.37 11.64
N VAL A 344 -4.83 -22.71 10.80
CA VAL A 344 -4.05 -23.39 9.75
C VAL A 344 -3.11 -24.44 10.35
N PHE A 345 -2.35 -24.10 11.40
CA PHE A 345 -1.43 -25.07 12.02
C PHE A 345 -2.17 -26.19 12.76
N TYR A 346 -3.34 -25.91 13.34
CA TYR A 346 -4.19 -26.97 13.88
C TYR A 346 -4.65 -27.96 12.80
N MET A 347 -5.07 -27.46 11.64
CA MET A 347 -5.44 -28.32 10.50
C MET A 347 -4.26 -29.14 9.97
N LEU A 348 -3.08 -28.53 9.84
CA LEU A 348 -1.87 -29.24 9.41
C LEU A 348 -1.45 -30.31 10.42
N ASP A 349 -1.67 -30.09 11.71
CA ASP A 349 -1.47 -31.08 12.77
C ASP A 349 -2.38 -32.30 12.61
N ILE A 350 -3.65 -32.10 12.22
CA ILE A 350 -4.56 -33.22 11.93
C ILE A 350 -4.00 -34.07 10.79
N LEU A 351 -3.57 -33.41 9.71
CA LEU A 351 -3.01 -34.09 8.53
C LEU A 351 -1.70 -34.82 8.84
N LEU A 352 -0.83 -34.24 9.67
CA LEU A 352 0.45 -34.85 10.04
C LEU A 352 0.30 -36.08 10.95
N GLU A 353 -0.77 -36.14 11.74
CA GLU A 353 -0.98 -37.22 12.70
C GLU A 353 -1.63 -38.48 12.11
N ASP A 354 -1.80 -38.55 10.79
CA ASP A 354 -2.58 -39.60 10.11
C ASP A 354 -3.96 -39.81 10.75
N LYS A 355 -4.52 -38.74 11.35
CA LYS A 355 -5.86 -38.77 11.94
C LYS A 355 -6.88 -38.91 10.83
N ASP A 356 -8.11 -39.31 11.21
CA ASP A 356 -9.20 -39.42 10.26
C ASP A 356 -9.32 -38.10 9.48
N ILE A 357 -9.18 -38.17 8.15
CA ILE A 357 -9.33 -37.03 7.25
C ILE A 357 -10.68 -36.32 7.47
N ASN A 358 -11.67 -37.03 8.01
CA ASN A 358 -12.94 -36.46 8.44
C ASN A 358 -12.78 -35.37 9.52
N ASP A 359 -11.84 -35.49 10.46
CA ASP A 359 -11.58 -34.49 11.50
C ASP A 359 -11.10 -33.17 10.86
N TYR A 360 -10.25 -33.26 9.83
CA TYR A 360 -9.78 -32.10 9.08
C TYR A 360 -10.95 -31.39 8.39
N TYR A 361 -11.78 -32.13 7.67
CA TYR A 361 -12.92 -31.54 6.96
C TYR A 361 -14.03 -31.04 7.89
N LEU A 362 -14.22 -31.69 9.05
CA LEU A 362 -15.15 -31.22 10.08
C LEU A 362 -14.69 -29.89 10.69
N PHE A 363 -13.41 -29.76 10.99
CA PHE A 363 -12.84 -28.51 11.48
C PHE A 363 -12.87 -27.42 10.40
N LEU A 364 -12.55 -27.77 9.15
CA LEU A 364 -12.63 -26.87 8.01
C LEU A 364 -14.04 -26.29 7.84
N GLU A 365 -15.06 -27.15 7.82
CA GLU A 365 -16.47 -26.77 7.65
C GLU A 365 -16.99 -25.92 8.81
N ASN A 366 -16.76 -26.37 10.06
CA ASN A 366 -17.48 -25.81 11.21
C ASN A 366 -16.70 -24.72 11.96
N THR A 367 -15.40 -24.58 11.73
CA THR A 367 -14.56 -23.61 12.44
C THR A 367 -13.83 -22.68 11.48
N PHE A 368 -13.03 -23.23 10.56
CA PHE A 368 -12.13 -22.41 9.76
C PHE A 368 -12.85 -21.59 8.67
N LEU A 369 -13.79 -22.18 7.94
CA LEU A 369 -14.58 -21.44 6.95
C LEU A 369 -15.42 -20.31 7.59
N PRO A 370 -16.16 -20.54 8.70
CA PRO A 370 -16.85 -19.46 9.42
C PRO A 370 -15.93 -18.32 9.85
N HIS A 371 -14.71 -18.63 10.34
CA HIS A 371 -13.69 -17.63 10.66
C HIS A 371 -13.31 -16.79 9.43
N LEU A 372 -13.04 -17.44 8.30
CA LEU A 372 -12.70 -16.74 7.06
C LEU A 372 -13.84 -15.87 6.54
N HIS A 373 -15.09 -16.32 6.65
CA HIS A 373 -16.29 -15.54 6.33
C HIS A 373 -16.42 -14.30 7.22
N GLY A 374 -16.13 -14.42 8.53
CA GLY A 374 -16.08 -13.28 9.45
C GLY A 374 -15.03 -12.22 9.07
N LEU A 375 -13.90 -12.65 8.49
CA LEU A 375 -12.85 -11.77 7.99
C LEU A 375 -13.09 -11.24 6.57
N GLY A 376 -14.08 -11.77 5.84
CA GLY A 376 -14.36 -11.38 4.46
C GLY A 376 -13.28 -11.78 3.44
N ASN A 377 -12.44 -12.79 3.74
CA ASN A 377 -11.33 -13.20 2.87
C ASN A 377 -11.83 -14.09 1.70
N SER A 378 -12.44 -13.45 0.70
CA SER A 378 -13.07 -14.12 -0.46
C SER A 378 -12.17 -15.12 -1.19
N THR A 379 -10.88 -14.82 -1.29
CA THR A 379 -9.88 -15.67 -1.95
C THR A 379 -9.69 -16.99 -1.21
N LEU A 380 -9.45 -16.94 0.11
CA LEU A 380 -9.29 -18.16 0.91
C LEU A 380 -10.61 -18.93 1.05
N ILE A 381 -11.74 -18.22 1.21
CA ILE A 381 -13.07 -18.84 1.23
C ILE A 381 -13.28 -19.69 -0.03
N THR A 382 -13.05 -19.10 -1.21
CA THR A 382 -13.24 -19.80 -2.48
C THR A 382 -12.31 -21.02 -2.61
N LEU A 383 -11.07 -20.91 -2.14
CA LEU A 383 -10.10 -22.01 -2.17
C LEU A 383 -10.58 -23.20 -1.33
N TYR A 384 -10.90 -22.95 -0.06
CA TYR A 384 -11.26 -23.99 0.89
C TYR A 384 -12.67 -24.55 0.67
N GLU A 385 -13.60 -23.74 0.15
CA GLU A 385 -14.92 -24.25 -0.28
C GLU A 385 -14.79 -25.19 -1.50
N LYS A 386 -13.89 -24.91 -2.45
CA LYS A 386 -13.62 -25.85 -3.55
C LYS A 386 -13.02 -27.16 -3.05
N GLU A 387 -12.09 -27.09 -2.10
CA GLU A 387 -11.50 -28.27 -1.48
C GLU A 387 -12.56 -29.13 -0.78
N LEU A 388 -13.42 -28.50 0.03
CA LEU A 388 -14.52 -29.15 0.72
C LEU A 388 -15.55 -29.74 -0.26
N PHE A 389 -15.86 -29.04 -1.35
CA PHE A 389 -16.70 -29.55 -2.44
C PHE A 389 -16.14 -30.84 -3.04
N HIS A 390 -14.84 -30.88 -3.35
CA HIS A 390 -14.20 -32.07 -3.90
C HIS A 390 -14.23 -33.25 -2.92
N TYR A 391 -14.04 -32.98 -1.63
CA TYR A 391 -14.18 -34.00 -0.59
C TYR A 391 -15.61 -34.55 -0.50
N TYR A 392 -16.64 -33.70 -0.51
CA TYR A 392 -18.04 -34.14 -0.51
C TYR A 392 -18.38 -34.99 -1.73
N ARG A 393 -17.83 -34.65 -2.89
CA ARG A 393 -18.00 -35.48 -4.09
C ARG A 393 -17.31 -36.84 -3.97
N LYS A 394 -16.09 -36.89 -3.44
CA LYS A 394 -15.33 -38.15 -3.26
C LYS A 394 -15.94 -39.06 -2.18
N SER A 395 -16.53 -38.48 -1.14
CA SER A 395 -17.19 -39.19 -0.03
C SER A 395 -18.70 -39.45 -0.27
N SER A 396 -19.19 -39.23 -1.49
CA SER A 396 -20.60 -39.44 -1.88
C SER A 396 -21.63 -38.60 -1.11
N GLN A 397 -21.22 -37.50 -0.48
CA GLN A 397 -22.08 -36.52 0.20
C GLN A 397 -22.66 -35.50 -0.80
N HIS A 398 -23.42 -35.98 -1.78
CA HIS A 398 -23.87 -35.17 -2.93
C HIS A 398 -24.77 -33.98 -2.57
N GLU A 399 -25.63 -34.10 -1.54
CA GLU A 399 -26.48 -33.00 -1.08
C GLU A 399 -25.65 -31.82 -0.54
N LYS A 400 -24.65 -32.11 0.30
CA LYS A 400 -23.73 -31.09 0.81
C LYS A 400 -22.94 -30.43 -0.32
N ALA A 401 -22.45 -31.22 -1.29
CA ALA A 401 -21.76 -30.69 -2.47
C ALA A 401 -22.66 -29.75 -3.29
N SER A 402 -23.93 -30.13 -3.51
CA SER A 402 -24.90 -29.31 -4.22
C SER A 402 -25.25 -28.03 -3.45
N GLY A 403 -25.42 -28.10 -2.13
CA GLY A 403 -25.69 -26.94 -1.28
C GLY A 403 -24.54 -25.93 -1.29
N LEU A 404 -23.29 -26.41 -1.29
CA LEU A 404 -22.11 -25.56 -1.41
C LEU A 404 -22.02 -24.91 -2.81
N ALA A 405 -22.33 -25.66 -3.86
CA ALA A 405 -22.33 -25.17 -5.23
C ALA A 405 -23.42 -24.11 -5.48
N ALA A 406 -24.62 -24.27 -4.89
CA ALA A 406 -25.75 -23.35 -5.08
C ALA A 406 -25.40 -21.89 -4.74
N LYS A 407 -24.54 -21.66 -3.74
CA LYS A 407 -24.03 -20.33 -3.34
C LYS A 407 -23.32 -19.57 -4.47
N TYR A 408 -22.80 -20.28 -5.47
CA TYR A 408 -22.11 -19.71 -6.62
C TYR A 408 -23.03 -19.45 -7.83
N PHE A 409 -24.27 -19.95 -7.77
CA PHE A 409 -25.27 -19.80 -8.84
C PHE A 409 -26.45 -18.91 -8.45
N GLU A 410 -26.63 -18.62 -7.17
CA GLU A 410 -27.59 -17.61 -6.73
C GLU A 410 -27.08 -16.21 -7.13
N PRO A 411 -27.88 -15.40 -7.85
CA PRO A 411 -27.51 -14.02 -8.11
C PRO A 411 -27.34 -13.31 -6.78
N GLN A 412 -26.15 -12.77 -6.51
CA GLN A 412 -25.96 -11.84 -5.41
C GLN A 412 -26.82 -10.60 -5.73
N ILE A 413 -28.02 -10.56 -5.17
CA ILE A 413 -28.87 -9.36 -5.18
C ILE A 413 -28.14 -8.35 -4.30
N HIS A 414 -27.42 -7.42 -4.95
CA HIS A 414 -26.86 -6.23 -4.35
C HIS A 414 -27.54 -5.00 -4.93
#